data_AF-A0A1I2EGA8-F1
#
_entry.id   AF-A0A1I2EGA8-F1
#
_cell.length_a   1.000
_cell.length_b   1.000
_cell.length_c   1.000
_cell.angle_alpha   90.00
_cell.angle_beta   90.00
_cell.angle_gamma   90.00
#
_symmetry.space_group_name_H-M   'P 1'
#
loop_
_entity.id
_entity.type
_entity.pdbx_description
1 polymer ?
#
loop_
_entity_poly.entity_id
_entity_poly.type
_entity_poly.pdbx_seq_one_letter_code
_entity_poly.pdbx_strand_id
1 'polypeptide(L)' 'MLDRVGRLRLPKGYTERYGLRRRVRLTAEDDHIGVRPDRDTGQDGEEA' A
#
# COMPACT_ATOMS: atom_id res chain seq x y z
N MET A 1 9.89 11.10 3.73
CA MET A 1 9.83 11.61 5.12
C MET A 1 8.93 10.68 5.92
N LEU A 2 9.44 10.19 7.04
CA LEU A 2 8.70 9.38 8.01
C LEU A 2 8.32 10.29 9.17
N ASP A 3 7.03 10.42 9.47
CA ASP A 3 6.59 11.24 10.60
C ASP A 3 6.78 10.50 11.92
N ARG A 4 6.68 11.23 13.06
CA ARG A 4 6.79 10.68 14.42
C ARG A 4 5.86 9.50 14.72
N VAL A 5 4.76 9.39 13.98
CA VAL A 5 3.77 8.30 14.07
C VAL A 5 4.04 7.15 13.08
N GLY A 6 5.19 7.14 12.40
CA GLY A 6 5.59 6.04 11.51
C GLY A 6 4.94 6.05 10.13
N ARG A 7 4.40 7.19 9.67
CA ARG A 7 3.77 7.31 8.34
C ARG A 7 4.81 7.64 7.28
N LEU A 8 4.86 6.84 6.22
CA LEU A 8 5.69 7.10 5.05
C LEU A 8 4.83 7.70 3.92
N ARG A 9 5.25 8.85 3.39
CA ARG A 9 4.61 9.45 2.20
C ARG A 9 5.33 9.01 0.94
N LEU A 10 4.57 8.44 0.00
CA LEU A 10 5.05 8.09 -1.34
C LEU A 10 4.64 9.18 -2.35
N PRO A 11 5.45 9.42 -3.40
CA PRO A 11 5.04 10.29 -4.49
C PRO A 11 3.82 9.70 -5.22
N LYS A 12 2.90 10.57 -5.64
CA LYS A 12 1.61 10.18 -6.23
C LYS A 12 1.75 9.20 -7.40
N GLY A 13 2.74 9.41 -8.27
CA GLY A 13 3.00 8.54 -9.41
C GLY A 13 3.28 7.07 -9.04
N TYR A 14 3.90 6.80 -7.89
CA TYR A 14 4.12 5.43 -7.41
C TYR A 14 2.80 4.81 -6.92
N THR A 15 2.02 5.56 -6.13
CA THR A 15 0.73 5.05 -5.64
C THR A 15 -0.26 4.76 -6.76
N GLU A 16 -0.23 5.53 -7.85
CA GLU A 16 -1.08 5.33 -9.02
C GLU A 16 -0.58 4.15 -9.87
N ARG A 17 0.71 4.14 -10.20
CA ARG A 17 1.32 3.09 -11.04
C ARG A 17 1.18 1.69 -10.46
N TYR A 18 1.31 1.56 -9.13
CA TYR A 18 1.26 0.27 -8.44
C TYR A 18 -0.07 -0.02 -7.74
N GLY A 19 -1.08 0.84 -7.92
CA GLY A 19 -2.43 0.62 -7.37
C GLY A 19 -2.51 0.65 -5.84
N LEU A 20 -1.65 1.42 -5.17
CA LEU A 20 -1.49 1.44 -3.70
C LEU A 20 -2.52 2.36 -3.00
N ARG A 21 -3.75 2.43 -3.52
CA ARG A 21 -4.77 3.40 -3.07
C ARG A 21 -5.56 2.95 -1.84
N ARG A 22 -5.56 1.65 -1.55
CA ARG A 22 -6.29 1.03 -0.45
C ARG A 22 -5.32 0.33 0.49
N ARG A 23 -5.67 -0.87 0.95
CA ARG A 23 -4.79 -1.70 1.77
C ARG A 23 -3.60 -2.18 0.94
N VAL A 24 -2.45 -2.20 1.60
CA VAL A 24 -1.21 -2.74 1.05
C VAL A 24 -0.71 -3.81 2.00
N ARG A 25 -0.05 -4.81 1.42
CA ARG A 25 0.65 -5.83 2.17
C ARG A 25 2.14 -5.49 2.16
N LEU A 26 2.73 -5.51 3.35
CA LEU A 26 4.15 -5.33 3.54
C LEU A 26 4.83 -6.70 3.61
N THR A 27 6.04 -6.80 3.07
CA THR A 27 6.88 -7.99 3.17
C THR A 27 8.28 -7.52 3.54
N ALA A 28 8.87 -8.14 4.57
CA ALA A 28 10.21 -7.81 5.00
C ALA A 28 11.22 -8.55 4.12
N GLU A 29 12.06 -7.80 3.44
CA GLU A 29 13.19 -8.28 2.65
C GLU A 29 14.48 -7.86 3.37
N ASP A 30 15.64 -8.39 2.94
CA ASP A 30 16.92 -8.18 3.64
C ASP A 30 17.37 -6.70 3.63
N ASP A 31 17.20 -6.04 2.49
CA ASP A 31 17.61 -4.65 2.28
C ASP A 31 16.43 -3.65 2.21
N HIS A 32 15.20 -4.15 2.07
CA HIS A 32 14.04 -3.30 1.82
C HIS A 32 12.72 -3.90 2.33
N ILE A 33 11.66 -3.12 2.19
CA ILE A 33 10.30 -3.59 2.46
C ILE A 33 9.56 -3.66 1.12
N GLY A 34 9.11 -4.85 0.76
CA GLY A 34 8.21 -5.06 -0.37
C GLY A 34 6.83 -4.48 -0.06
N VAL A 35 6.31 -3.63 -0.94
CA VAL A 35 4.96 -3.05 -0.84
C VAL A 35 4.15 -3.51 -2.05
N ARG A 36 3.07 -4.26 -1.79
CA ARG A 36 2.16 -4.73 -2.83
C ARG A 36 0.72 -4.35 -2.50
N PRO A 37 -0.13 -4.04 -3.49
CA PRO A 37 -1.54 -3.84 -3.23
C PRO A 37 -2.12 -5.13 -2.62
N ASP A 38 -3.02 -4.98 -1.67
CA ASP A 38 -3.79 -6.11 -1.17
C ASP A 38 -4.77 -6.51 -2.28
N ARG A 39 -4.45 -7.58 -3.01
CA ARG A 39 -5.25 -8.11 -4.11
C ARG A 39 -6.35 -9.06 -3.60
N ASP A 40 -6.87 -8.81 -2.40
CA ASP A 40 -8.05 -9.54 -1.95
C ASP A 40 -9.19 -9.19 -2.92
N THR A 41 -9.44 -10.13 -3.81
CA THR A 41 -10.41 -10.05 -4.88
C THR A 41 -11.80 -10.08 -4.26
N GLY A 42 -12.43 -8.91 -4.14
CA GLY A 42 -13.88 -8.79 -4.19
C GLY A 42 -14.61 -8.52 -2.88
N GLN A 43 -14.44 -7.34 -2.28
CA GLN A 43 -15.45 -6.73 -1.38
C GLN A 43 -15.11 -5.26 -1.11
N ASP A 44 -15.32 -4.40 -2.11
CA ASP A 44 -15.47 -2.96 -1.90
C ASP A 44 -16.54 -2.49 -2.91
N GLY A 45 -17.78 -2.94 -2.72
CA GLY A 45 -18.89 -2.54 -3.60
C GLY A 45 -20.22 -3.29 -3.53
N GLU A 46 -20.46 -4.20 -2.58
CA GLU A 46 -21.80 -4.75 -2.37
C GLU A 46 -22.12 -4.81 -0.88
N GLU A 47 -22.48 -3.64 -0.34
CA GLU A 47 -23.24 -3.53 0.91
C GLU A 47 -24.71 -3.46 0.50
N ALA A 48 -25.46 -4.50 0.88
CA ALA A 48 -26.90 -4.67 0.68
C ALA A 48 -27.74 -3.83 1.65
#